data_AF-A0A3C0C4U5-F1
#
_entry.id   AF-A0A3C0C4U5-F1
#
_cell.length_a   1.000
_cell.length_b   1.000
_cell.length_c   1.000
_cell.angle_alpha   90.00
_cell.angle_beta   90.00
_cell.angle_gamma   90.00
#
_symmetry.space_group_name_H-M   'P 1'
#
loop_
_entity.id
_entity.type
_entity.pdbx_description
1 polymer ?
#
loop_
_entity_poly.entity_id
_entity_poly.type
_entity_poly.pdbx_seq_one_letter_code
_entity_poly.pdbx_strand_id
1 'polypeptide(L)' 'MASLKKTNAVRILENAKIPFELIEYEVDESSLSAEDAALKTGVPEEQTFKTLCARGDRTGVMMVCLPAG' A
#
# COMPACT_ATOMS: atom_id res chain seq x y z
N MET A 1 -2.94 0.54 25.32
CA MET A 1 -3.00 0.26 23.86
C MET A 1 -2.14 1.29 23.16
N ALA A 2 -1.18 0.87 22.34
CA ALA A 2 -0.35 1.80 21.58
C ALA A 2 -1.24 2.58 20.61
N SER A 3 -1.08 3.90 20.54
CA SER A 3 -1.77 4.73 19.55
C SER A 3 -1.26 4.35 18.16
N LEU A 4 -2.13 3.83 17.31
CA LEU A 4 -1.89 3.66 15.87
C LEU A 4 -1.35 4.97 15.30
N LYS A 5 -0.06 4.98 14.93
CA LYS A 5 0.59 6.20 14.45
C LYS A 5 0.10 6.48 13.03
N LYS A 6 -0.87 7.37 12.92
CA LYS A 6 -1.42 7.79 11.62
C LYS A 6 -0.30 8.25 10.68
N THR A 7 -0.32 7.71 9.46
CA THR A 7 0.56 8.16 8.38
C THR A 7 -0.03 9.41 7.71
N ASN A 8 0.74 10.07 6.86
CA ASN A 8 0.23 11.18 6.08
C ASN A 8 -0.88 10.74 5.11
N ALA A 9 -0.82 9.52 4.58
CA ALA A 9 -1.86 8.97 3.72
C ALA A 9 -3.21 8.90 4.45
N VAL A 10 -3.24 8.38 5.68
CA VAL A 10 -4.45 8.32 6.51
C VAL A 10 -5.04 9.70 6.75
N ARG A 11 -4.19 10.68 7.12
CA ARG A 11 -4.64 12.07 7.36
C ARG A 11 -5.28 12.70 6.11
N ILE A 12 -4.73 12.44 4.92
CA ILE A 12 -5.26 12.96 3.66
C ILE A 12 -6.66 12.37 3.38
N LEU A 13 -6.84 11.06 3.55
CA LEU A 13 -8.13 10.39 3.32
C LEU A 13 -9.20 10.86 4.32
N GLU A 14 -8.86 10.97 5.60
CA GLU A 14 -9.76 11.49 6.65
C GLU A 14 -10.21 12.93 6.34
N ASN A 15 -9.27 13.81 5.98
CA ASN A 15 -9.58 15.20 5.62
C ASN A 15 -10.45 15.31 4.37
N ALA A 16 -10.24 14.42 3.40
CA ALA A 16 -11.05 14.33 2.19
C ALA A 16 -12.41 13.63 2.41
N LYS A 17 -12.65 13.08 3.61
CA LYS A 17 -13.83 12.27 3.95
C LYS A 17 -14.02 11.08 3.00
N ILE A 18 -12.92 10.52 2.51
CA ILE A 18 -12.94 9.31 1.69
C ILE A 18 -13.03 8.12 2.65
N PRO A 19 -14.00 7.21 2.52
CA PRO A 19 -14.06 6.00 3.34
C PRO A 19 -12.83 5.11 3.11
N PHE A 20 -12.23 4.62 4.18
CA PHE A 20 -11.13 3.66 4.13
C PHE A 20 -11.15 2.77 5.37
N GLU A 21 -10.41 1.67 5.29
CA GLU A 21 -10.12 0.76 6.39
C GLU A 21 -8.60 0.65 6.56
N LEU A 22 -8.15 0.44 7.80
CA LEU A 22 -6.77 0.10 8.10
C LEU A 22 -6.71 -1.37 8.46
N ILE A 23 -5.97 -2.14 7.67
CA ILE A 23 -5.74 -3.57 7.89
C ILE A 23 -4.29 -3.73 8.33
N GLU A 24 -4.08 -4.34 9.49
CA GLU A 24 -2.76 -4.71 10.00
C GLU A 24 -2.50 -6.19 9.71
N TYR A 25 -1.27 -6.52 9.36
CA TYR A 25 -0.82 -7.91 9.19
C TYR A 25 0.61 -8.06 9.68
N GLU A 26 0.98 -9.28 10.08
CA GLU A 26 2.35 -9.58 10.50
C GLU A 26 3.31 -9.58 9.31
N VAL A 27 4.39 -8.80 9.45
CA VAL A 27 5.44 -8.71 8.43
C VAL A 27 6.37 -9.91 8.56
N ASP A 28 6.61 -10.57 7.44
CA ASP A 28 7.63 -11.59 7.28
C ASP A 28 8.63 -11.10 6.23
N GLU A 29 9.87 -10.84 6.63
CA GLU A 29 10.89 -10.33 5.70
C GLU A 29 11.27 -11.33 4.60
N SER A 30 10.96 -12.62 4.79
CA SER A 30 11.16 -13.65 3.76
C SER A 30 10.06 -13.68 2.71
N SER A 31 8.91 -13.03 2.98
CA SER A 31 7.73 -13.00 2.13
C SER A 31 7.13 -11.59 2.08
N LEU A 32 7.59 -10.78 1.12
CA LEU A 32 7.16 -9.39 0.90
C LEU A 32 6.41 -9.21 -0.43
N SER A 33 5.91 -10.31 -0.98
CA SER A 33 5.17 -10.30 -2.23
C SER A 33 3.76 -9.72 -2.03
N ALA A 34 3.13 -9.26 -3.10
CA ALA A 34 1.77 -8.70 -2.97
C ALA A 34 0.73 -9.80 -2.80
N GLU A 35 1.00 -10.98 -3.33
CA GLU A 35 0.22 -12.21 -3.18
C GLU A 35 0.18 -12.62 -1.69
N ASP A 36 1.33 -12.57 -0.99
CA ASP A 36 1.41 -12.80 0.46
C ASP A 36 0.65 -11.74 1.27
N ALA A 37 0.79 -10.46 0.90
CA ALA A 37 0.04 -9.38 1.54
C ALA A 37 -1.48 -9.53 1.35
N ALA A 38 -1.93 -9.88 0.14
CA ALA A 38 -3.33 -10.15 -0.17
C ALA A 38 -3.88 -11.30 0.68
N LEU A 39 -3.12 -12.41 0.77
CA LEU A 39 -3.48 -13.56 1.60
C LEU A 39 -3.61 -13.18 3.09
N LYS A 40 -2.63 -12.44 3.64
CA LYS A 40 -2.60 -12.05 5.05
C LYS A 40 -3.67 -11.03 5.42
N THR A 41 -4.04 -10.16 4.49
CA THR A 41 -5.06 -9.11 4.70
C THR A 41 -6.47 -9.56 4.33
N GLY A 42 -6.62 -10.66 3.58
CA GLY A 42 -7.89 -11.11 3.02
C GLY A 42 -8.41 -10.21 1.89
N VAL A 43 -7.62 -9.24 1.42
CA VAL A 43 -7.96 -8.37 0.29
C VAL A 43 -7.74 -9.16 -1.00
N PRO A 44 -8.69 -9.12 -1.97
CA PRO A 44 -8.51 -9.78 -3.26
C PRO A 44 -7.25 -9.29 -3.97
N GLU A 45 -6.58 -10.19 -4.69
CA GLU A 45 -5.34 -9.89 -5.40
C GLU A 45 -5.55 -8.80 -6.47
N GLU A 46 -6.73 -8.79 -7.11
CA GLU A 46 -7.15 -7.78 -8.09
C GLU A 46 -7.35 -6.38 -7.49
N GLN A 47 -7.47 -6.30 -6.17
CA GLN A 47 -7.57 -5.05 -5.40
C GLN A 47 -6.27 -4.72 -4.65
N THR A 48 -5.22 -5.52 -4.86
CA THR A 48 -3.89 -5.31 -4.29
C THR A 48 -2.98 -4.70 -5.35
N PHE A 49 -2.21 -3.67 -4.96
CA PHE A 49 -1.39 -2.90 -5.90
C PHE A 49 0.04 -2.73 -5.41
N LYS A 50 1.00 -2.77 -6.34
CA LYS A 50 2.40 -2.37 -6.13
C LYS A 50 2.58 -0.93 -6.65
N THR A 51 3.34 -0.12 -5.90
CA THR A 51 3.76 1.20 -6.37
C THR A 51 5.23 1.16 -6.76
N LEU A 52 5.53 1.32 -8.04
CA LEU A 52 6.89 1.43 -8.56
C LEU A 52 7.32 2.89 -8.59
N CYS A 53 8.48 3.18 -8.00
CA CYS A 53 9.15 4.47 -8.11
C CYS A 53 10.37 4.30 -9.02
N ALA A 54 10.35 4.94 -10.19
CA ALA A 54 11.45 4.91 -11.15
C ALA A 54 11.98 6.32 -11.40
N ARG A 55 13.23 6.43 -11.86
CA ARG A 55 13.80 7.69 -12.33
C ARG A 55 14.33 7.52 -13.74
N GLY A 56 13.72 8.21 -14.69
CA GLY A 56 14.22 8.29 -16.06
C GLY A 56 15.35 9.31 -16.18
N ASP A 57 16.23 9.07 -17.14
CA ASP A 57 17.35 9.95 -17.51
C ASP A 57 16.91 11.36 -17.91
N ARG A 58 15.76 11.46 -18.59
CA ARG A 58 15.19 12.73 -19.10
C ARG A 58 13.81 13.07 -18.54
N THR A 59 13.11 12.11 -17.96
CA THR A 59 11.72 12.26 -17.52
C THR A 59 11.56 12.51 -16.03
N GLY A 60 12.65 12.39 -15.25
CA GLY A 60 12.60 12.59 -13.80
C GLY A 60 11.96 11.42 -13.05
N VAL A 61 11.38 11.70 -11.88
CA VAL A 61 10.75 10.67 -11.03
C VAL A 61 9.36 10.33 -11.53
N MET A 62 9.08 9.03 -11.64
CA MET A 62 7.80 8.46 -12.06
C MET A 62 7.28 7.54 -10.97
N MET A 63 6.00 7.68 -10.64
CA MET A 63 5.27 6.80 -9.75
C MET A 63 4.25 6.02 -10.58
N VAL A 64 4.28 4.70 -10.49
CA VAL A 64 3.41 3.81 -11.27
C VAL A 64 2.67 2.88 -10.31
N CYS A 65 1.34 2.93 -10.33
CA CYS A 65 0.50 1.97 -9.63
C CYS A 65 0.20 0.80 -10.57
N LEU A 66 0.56 -0.41 -10.16
CA LEU A 66 0.37 -1.64 -10.92
C LEU A 66 -0.43 -2.64 -10.08
N PRO A 67 -1.33 -3.45 -10.67
CA PRO A 67 -1.95 -4.58 -9.98
C PRO A 67 -0.89 -5.57 -9.46
N ALA A 68 -1.26 -6.33 -8.42
CA ALA A 68 -0.39 -7.34 -7.82
C ALA A 68 -0.13 -8.55 -8.74
N GLY A 69 -1.14 -8.95 -9.51
CA GLY A 69 -1.12 -10.07 -10.46
C GLY A 69 -0.73 -9.73 -11.89
#